data_AF-A0A7J8HTI6-F1
#
_entry.id   AF-A0A7J8HTI6-F1
#
_cell.length_a   1.000
_cell.length_b   1.000
_cell.length_c   1.000
_cell.angle_alpha   90.00
_cell.angle_beta   90.00
_cell.angle_gamma   90.00
#
_symmetry.space_group_name_H-M   'P 1'
#
loop_
_entity.id
_entity.type
_entity.pdbx_description
1 polymer ?
#
loop_
_entity_poly.entity_id
_entity_poly.type
_entity_poly.pdbx_seq_one_letter_code
_entity_poly.pdbx_strand_id
1 'polypeptide(L)'
;MVVLSNLEPNTTYEIRVAAVNGKGQGDYSKIEIFQTLPVREPSPPSIHGQPSSGKSFKLSITKQDDGGAPILEYIVKYRSKDKEDQWLEKKVQGNKDHIILEHLQWTMGYEVQITAANRLGYSEPTVYEFSMPPKPNIIKDTLFNGLGLGAVIGLGVAALLLILVVTDVSCFFIRQCGLLMCITRRMCGKKSGSSGKSKELEEGKAAYLKDGSKEPIVEMRTEDERITNHEDGSPVNEPNETTPLTEPEKLPLKEENGKEVLNPETIEIKVSNDIQSKEDDSKA
;
A
#
# COMPACT_ATOMS: atom_id res chain seq x y z
N MET A 1 12.79 25.79 20.25
CA MET A 1 11.62 26.57 19.79
C MET A 1 10.70 26.74 20.99
N VAL A 2 10.31 27.97 21.31
CA VAL A 2 9.30 28.27 22.33
C VAL A 2 7.99 28.55 21.61
N VAL A 3 6.86 28.11 22.16
CA VAL A 3 5.52 28.34 21.60
C VAL A 3 4.66 28.95 22.69
N LEU A 4 4.12 30.14 22.44
CA LEU A 4 3.10 30.75 23.28
C LEU A 4 1.74 30.16 22.88
N SER A 5 0.94 29.77 23.86
CA SER A 5 -0.35 29.11 23.66
C SER A 5 -1.41 29.77 24.55
N ASN A 6 -2.69 29.61 24.19
CA ASN A 6 -3.81 30.24 24.89
C ASN A 6 -3.73 31.78 24.93
N LEU A 7 -3.19 32.38 23.87
CA LEU A 7 -3.28 33.83 23.64
C LEU A 7 -4.70 34.17 23.15
N GLU A 8 -5.24 35.30 23.59
CA GLU A 8 -6.52 35.80 23.11
C GLU A 8 -6.40 36.24 21.64
N PRO A 9 -7.43 36.02 20.79
CA PRO A 9 -7.45 36.50 19.40
C PRO A 9 -7.48 38.02 19.29
N ASN A 10 -7.04 38.55 18.14
CA ASN A 10 -7.03 39.99 17.81
C ASN A 10 -6.32 40.91 18.85
N THR A 11 -5.49 40.35 19.72
CA THR A 11 -4.96 41.01 20.93
C THR A 11 -3.48 41.31 20.77
N THR A 12 -3.06 42.51 21.17
CA THR A 12 -1.66 42.96 21.12
C THR A 12 -0.92 42.53 22.38
N TYR A 13 0.25 41.93 22.19
CA TYR A 13 1.11 41.38 23.24
C TYR A 13 2.52 41.95 23.15
N GLU A 14 3.06 42.30 24.31
CA GLU A 14 4.48 42.58 24.50
C GLU A 14 5.19 41.31 25.00
N ILE A 15 6.32 40.95 24.39
CA ILE A 15 7.13 39.80 24.83
C ILE A 15 8.61 40.14 24.95
N ARG A 16 9.25 39.51 25.93
CA ARG A 16 10.70 39.55 26.18
C ARG A 16 11.15 38.20 26.73
N VAL A 17 12.38 37.81 26.44
CA VAL A 17 12.96 36.53 26.89
C VAL A 17 14.21 36.76 27.71
N ALA A 18 14.43 35.92 28.73
CA ALA A 18 15.65 35.91 29.54
C ALA A 18 16.20 34.48 29.59
N ALA A 19 17.53 34.34 29.60
CA ALA A 19 18.17 33.04 29.80
C ALA A 19 18.30 32.74 31.31
N VAL A 20 18.19 31.47 31.69
CA VAL A 20 18.37 31.00 33.08
C VAL A 20 19.51 29.98 33.12
N ASN A 21 20.37 30.06 34.13
CA ASN A 21 21.44 29.10 34.39
C ASN A 21 21.59 28.85 35.90
N GLY A 22 22.56 28.01 36.30
CA GLY A 22 22.79 27.63 37.70
C GLY A 22 23.17 28.77 38.67
N LYS A 23 23.36 30.01 38.21
CA LYS A 23 23.49 31.22 39.05
C LYS A 23 22.19 32.02 39.18
N GLY A 24 21.18 31.75 38.35
CA GLY A 24 19.92 32.49 38.29
C GLY A 24 19.53 32.89 36.87
N GLN A 25 18.54 33.79 36.78
CA GLN A 25 18.09 34.42 35.54
C GLN A 25 19.03 35.58 35.15
N GLY A 26 19.35 35.69 33.87
CA GLY A 26 20.07 36.82 33.29
C GLY A 26 19.16 37.95 32.80
N ASP A 27 19.73 38.94 32.13
CA ASP A 27 18.97 40.08 31.61
C ASP A 27 17.92 39.67 30.57
N TYR A 28 16.83 40.46 30.51
CA TYR A 28 15.82 40.34 29.46
C TYR A 28 16.33 40.87 28.12
N SER A 29 15.82 40.29 27.03
CA SER A 29 15.88 40.88 25.69
C SER A 29 15.18 42.24 25.63
N LYS A 30 15.33 42.91 24.49
CA LYS A 30 14.38 43.96 24.09
C LYS A 30 12.94 43.40 24.10
N ILE A 31 11.98 44.29 24.30
CA ILE A 31 10.56 43.98 24.09
C ILE A 31 10.31 43.94 22.58
N GLU A 32 9.66 42.88 22.12
CA GLU A 32 9.04 42.80 20.80
C GLU A 32 7.52 42.84 20.96
N ILE A 33 6.82 43.45 20.00
CA ILE A 33 5.37 43.65 20.04
C ILE A 33 4.74 42.96 18.83
N PHE A 34 3.70 42.15 19.06
CA PHE A 34 2.92 41.53 17.99
C PHE A 34 1.43 41.52 18.34
N GLN A 35 0.58 41.36 17.33
CA GLN A 35 -0.86 41.16 17.51
C GLN A 35 -1.24 39.75 17.03
N THR A 36 -2.07 39.04 17.79
CA THR A 36 -2.67 37.79 17.32
C THR A 36 -3.71 38.06 16.23
N LEU A 37 -3.93 37.09 15.34
CA LEU A 37 -4.98 37.20 14.33
C LEU A 37 -6.38 37.13 14.98
N PRO A 38 -7.41 37.76 14.38
CA PRO A 38 -8.79 37.54 14.78
C PRO A 38 -9.24 36.12 14.43
N VAL A 39 -10.27 35.62 15.14
CA VAL A 39 -10.89 34.34 14.80
C VAL A 39 -11.67 34.47 13.49
N ARG A 40 -11.53 33.47 12.63
CA ARG A 40 -12.17 33.38 11.31
C ARG A 40 -12.87 32.03 11.14
N GLU A 41 -13.54 31.85 10.01
CA GLU A 41 -14.07 30.54 9.59
C GLU A 41 -12.93 29.56 9.25
N PRO A 42 -13.13 28.22 9.35
CA PRO A 42 -12.09 27.25 9.07
C PRO A 42 -11.64 27.28 7.61
N SER A 43 -10.38 26.91 7.35
CA SER A 43 -9.94 26.61 5.98
C SER A 43 -10.57 25.30 5.47
N PRO A 44 -10.84 25.16 4.15
CA PRO A 44 -11.50 23.98 3.59
C PRO A 44 -10.77 22.67 3.92
N PRO A 45 -11.45 21.61 4.37
CA PRO A 45 -10.80 20.39 4.83
C PRO A 45 -10.11 19.64 3.67
N SER A 46 -8.85 19.24 3.85
CA SER A 46 -8.16 18.36 2.89
C SER A 46 -8.57 16.91 3.13
N ILE A 47 -8.79 16.15 2.05
CA ILE A 47 -9.49 14.86 2.11
C ILE A 47 -8.93 13.81 1.14
N HIS A 48 -8.86 12.56 1.62
CA HIS A 48 -8.41 11.41 0.84
C HIS A 48 -9.38 10.23 0.97
N GLY A 49 -9.84 9.70 -0.15
CA GLY A 49 -10.82 8.62 -0.23
C GLY A 49 -10.20 7.25 -0.46
N GLN A 50 -10.83 6.21 0.09
CA GLN A 50 -10.57 4.81 -0.23
C GLN A 50 -11.86 3.97 -0.14
N PRO A 51 -12.01 2.90 -0.94
CA PRO A 51 -13.05 1.90 -0.72
C PRO A 51 -13.00 1.33 0.69
N SER A 52 -14.18 1.05 1.26
CA SER A 52 -14.35 0.35 2.54
C SER A 52 -14.98 -1.03 2.29
N SER A 53 -15.26 -1.77 3.36
CA SER A 53 -15.92 -3.08 3.25
C SER A 53 -17.37 -2.92 2.75
N GLY A 54 -17.78 -3.80 1.82
CA GLY A 54 -19.13 -3.79 1.26
C GLY A 54 -19.45 -2.53 0.46
N LYS A 55 -20.70 -2.07 0.54
CA LYS A 55 -21.21 -0.91 -0.22
C LYS A 55 -20.91 0.43 0.46
N SER A 56 -19.66 0.63 0.86
CA SER A 56 -19.23 1.76 1.68
C SER A 56 -17.87 2.31 1.24
N PHE A 57 -17.63 3.59 1.52
CA PHE A 57 -16.41 4.32 1.14
C PHE A 57 -15.93 5.17 2.33
N LYS A 58 -14.62 5.14 2.62
CA LYS A 58 -14.01 5.91 3.71
C LYS A 58 -13.36 7.16 3.14
N LEU A 59 -13.74 8.32 3.68
CA LEU A 59 -13.07 9.59 3.46
C LEU A 59 -12.28 9.92 4.71
N SER A 60 -10.97 10.08 4.60
CA SER A 60 -10.09 10.49 5.71
C SER A 60 -9.82 12.00 5.60
N ILE A 61 -9.85 12.71 6.72
CA ILE A 61 -9.77 14.17 6.82
C ILE A 61 -8.37 14.56 7.34
N THR A 62 -7.61 15.26 6.51
CA THR A 62 -6.35 15.89 6.90
C THR A 62 -6.66 17.28 7.44
N LYS A 63 -6.56 17.46 8.77
CA LYS A 63 -6.82 18.74 9.46
C LYS A 63 -6.07 19.90 8.79
N GLN A 64 -6.77 21.01 8.60
CA GLN A 64 -6.23 22.29 8.13
C GLN A 64 -6.31 23.33 9.26
N ASP A 65 -5.96 24.58 8.97
CA ASP A 65 -6.17 25.72 9.86
C ASP A 65 -7.66 25.85 10.23
N ASP A 66 -7.98 25.84 11.52
CA ASP A 66 -9.35 25.92 12.05
C ASP A 66 -9.88 27.35 12.18
N GLY A 67 -9.05 28.35 11.87
CA GLY A 67 -9.38 29.76 11.95
C GLY A 67 -9.21 30.36 13.35
N GLY A 68 -8.53 29.67 14.28
CA GLY A 68 -8.34 30.12 15.66
C GLY A 68 -9.53 29.77 16.58
N ALA A 69 -10.36 28.81 16.17
CA ALA A 69 -11.42 28.24 17.00
C ALA A 69 -11.73 26.80 16.58
N PRO A 70 -11.96 25.88 17.54
CA PRO A 70 -12.06 24.46 17.25
C PRO A 70 -13.22 24.13 16.32
N ILE A 71 -12.95 23.25 15.34
CA ILE A 71 -13.97 22.68 14.45
C ILE A 71 -14.96 21.87 15.28
N LEU A 72 -16.24 22.23 15.19
CA LEU A 72 -17.35 21.63 15.93
C LEU A 72 -17.97 20.47 15.15
N GLU A 73 -18.18 20.66 13.84
CA GLU A 73 -18.71 19.64 12.94
C GLU A 73 -18.13 19.73 11.52
N TYR A 74 -18.24 18.62 10.80
CA TYR A 74 -18.09 18.51 9.35
C TYR A 74 -19.46 18.20 8.75
N ILE A 75 -19.88 18.98 7.77
CA ILE A 75 -21.10 18.76 6.99
C ILE A 75 -20.69 18.08 5.69
N VAL A 76 -21.20 16.87 5.47
CA VAL A 76 -20.85 16.02 4.32
C VAL A 76 -22.08 15.87 3.45
N LYS A 77 -22.10 16.54 2.30
CA LYS A 77 -23.11 16.37 1.27
C LYS A 77 -22.58 15.41 0.21
N TYR A 78 -23.38 14.46 -0.26
CA TYR A 78 -23.00 13.54 -1.34
C TYR A 78 -24.17 13.19 -2.26
N ARG A 79 -23.90 13.02 -3.55
CA ARG A 79 -24.88 12.62 -4.58
C ARG A 79 -24.29 11.59 -5.55
N SER A 80 -25.15 10.83 -6.23
CA SER A 80 -24.71 10.07 -7.42
C SER A 80 -24.50 11.04 -8.57
N LYS A 81 -23.46 10.82 -9.38
CA LYS A 81 -23.26 11.56 -10.64
C LYS A 81 -24.42 11.34 -11.64
N ASP A 82 -25.13 10.21 -11.53
CA ASP A 82 -26.30 9.90 -12.36
C ASP A 82 -27.59 10.62 -11.90
N LYS A 83 -27.55 11.35 -10.77
CA LYS A 83 -28.70 11.99 -10.12
C LYS A 83 -28.33 13.35 -9.54
N GLU A 84 -28.24 14.33 -10.42
CA GLU A 84 -27.71 15.66 -10.09
C GLU A 84 -28.50 16.36 -8.97
N ASP A 85 -29.83 16.30 -8.97
CA ASP A 85 -30.68 17.05 -8.03
C ASP A 85 -30.79 16.46 -6.60
N GLN A 86 -30.31 15.23 -6.35
CA GLN A 86 -30.56 14.53 -5.08
C GLN A 86 -29.31 14.41 -4.19
N TRP A 87 -29.00 15.49 -3.48
CA TRP A 87 -28.01 15.51 -2.40
C TRP A 87 -28.52 14.82 -1.13
N LEU A 88 -27.67 13.98 -0.53
CA LEU A 88 -27.82 13.42 0.82
C LEU A 88 -26.85 14.14 1.76
N GLU A 89 -27.30 14.54 2.96
CA GLU A 89 -26.44 15.18 3.97
C GLU A 89 -26.16 14.25 5.16
N LYS A 90 -24.93 14.31 5.68
CA LYS A 90 -24.49 13.65 6.91
C LYS A 90 -23.60 14.60 7.71
N LYS A 91 -23.99 14.91 8.95
CA LYS A 91 -23.15 15.68 9.88
C LYS A 91 -22.28 14.76 10.73
N VAL A 92 -21.04 15.16 10.98
CA VAL A 92 -20.03 14.39 11.73
C VAL A 92 -19.31 15.33 12.71
N GLN A 93 -18.99 14.85 13.91
CA GLN A 93 -18.30 15.66 14.93
C GLN A 93 -16.89 16.08 14.48
N GLY A 94 -16.49 17.32 14.76
CA GLY A 94 -15.21 17.91 14.33
C GLY A 94 -13.96 17.24 14.93
N ASN A 95 -14.13 16.39 15.96
CA ASN A 95 -13.06 15.57 16.52
C ASN A 95 -12.76 14.28 15.71
N LYS A 96 -13.47 14.02 14.62
CA LYS A 96 -13.25 12.85 13.75
C LYS A 96 -12.20 13.13 12.68
N ASP A 97 -11.34 12.13 12.47
CA ASP A 97 -10.33 12.03 11.42
C ASP A 97 -10.87 11.37 10.13
N HIS A 98 -12.08 10.80 10.16
CA HIS A 98 -12.68 10.15 9.01
C HIS A 98 -14.21 10.12 9.03
N ILE A 99 -14.78 9.98 7.84
CA ILE A 99 -16.20 9.79 7.54
C ILE A 99 -16.33 8.46 6.78
N ILE A 100 -17.35 7.67 7.10
CA ILE A 100 -17.77 6.53 6.28
C ILE A 100 -19.10 6.89 5.61
N LEU A 101 -19.11 6.85 4.27
CA LEU A 101 -20.31 6.84 3.45
C LEU A 101 -20.74 5.38 3.23
N GLU A 102 -22.04 5.11 3.28
CA GLU A 102 -22.61 3.77 3.33
C GLU A 102 -23.79 3.63 2.37
N HIS A 103 -24.30 2.41 2.20
CA HIS A 103 -25.46 2.09 1.37
C HIS A 103 -25.30 2.46 -0.13
N LEU A 104 -24.07 2.69 -0.57
CA LEU A 104 -23.68 3.11 -1.92
C LEU A 104 -24.02 2.04 -2.98
N GLN A 105 -23.83 2.31 -4.27
CA GLN A 105 -24.00 1.29 -5.32
C GLN A 105 -22.67 0.98 -6.01
N TRP A 106 -22.46 -0.30 -6.35
CA TRP A 106 -21.27 -0.76 -7.09
C TRP A 106 -21.20 -0.14 -8.49
N THR A 107 -19.99 0.09 -8.99
CA THR A 107 -19.72 0.68 -10.32
C THR A 107 -20.27 2.11 -10.52
N MET A 108 -20.87 2.74 -9.50
CA MET A 108 -21.50 4.06 -9.63
C MET A 108 -20.55 5.18 -9.17
N GLY A 109 -20.58 6.30 -9.88
CA GLY A 109 -19.83 7.52 -9.57
C GLY A 109 -20.55 8.40 -8.54
N TYR A 110 -19.80 9.00 -7.63
CA TYR A 110 -20.28 9.90 -6.59
C TYR A 110 -19.51 11.22 -6.58
N GLU A 111 -20.22 12.30 -6.27
CA GLU A 111 -19.66 13.59 -5.88
C GLU A 111 -19.93 13.78 -4.37
N VAL A 112 -18.96 14.36 -3.67
CA VAL A 112 -19.03 14.71 -2.25
C VAL A 112 -18.56 16.15 -2.07
N GLN A 113 -19.22 16.90 -1.20
CA GLN A 113 -18.80 18.22 -0.73
C GLN A 113 -18.66 18.17 0.79
N ILE A 114 -17.49 18.53 1.31
CA ILE A 114 -17.22 18.55 2.75
C ILE A 114 -16.89 19.97 3.20
N THR A 115 -17.71 20.48 4.11
CA THR A 115 -17.54 21.78 4.76
C THR A 115 -17.18 21.56 6.23
N ALA A 116 -16.19 22.29 6.74
CA ALA A 116 -15.89 22.37 8.17
C ALA A 116 -16.66 23.54 8.82
N ALA A 117 -17.07 23.40 10.08
CA ALA A 117 -17.74 24.46 10.82
C ALA A 117 -17.07 24.70 12.18
N ASN A 118 -16.87 25.96 12.55
CA ASN A 118 -16.47 26.38 13.91
C ASN A 118 -17.54 27.34 14.48
N ARG A 119 -17.20 28.08 15.56
CA ARG A 119 -18.14 29.03 16.20
C ARG A 119 -18.38 30.33 15.44
N LEU A 120 -17.61 30.62 14.39
CA LEU A 120 -17.77 31.82 13.54
C LEU A 120 -18.65 31.51 12.32
N GLY A 121 -18.48 30.33 11.71
CA GLY A 121 -19.22 29.93 10.51
C GLY A 121 -18.62 28.71 9.82
N TYR A 122 -18.65 28.71 8.49
CA TYR A 122 -18.43 27.56 7.63
C TYR A 122 -17.24 27.78 6.69
N SER A 123 -16.46 26.74 6.40
CA SER A 123 -15.47 26.78 5.33
C SER A 123 -16.14 26.77 3.96
N GLU A 124 -15.43 27.27 2.94
CA GLU A 124 -15.71 26.86 1.55
C GLU A 124 -15.70 25.32 1.44
N PRO A 125 -16.53 24.73 0.56
CA PRO A 125 -16.67 23.27 0.47
C PRO A 125 -15.52 22.63 -0.30
N THR A 126 -14.88 21.62 0.26
CA THR A 126 -13.95 20.78 -0.51
C THR A 126 -14.74 19.74 -1.30
N VAL A 127 -14.66 19.84 -2.64
CA VAL A 127 -15.25 18.85 -3.56
C VAL A 127 -14.35 17.61 -3.65
N TYR A 128 -14.95 16.43 -3.65
CA TYR A 128 -14.29 15.15 -3.91
C TYR A 128 -15.14 14.28 -4.82
N GLU A 129 -14.49 13.50 -5.67
CA GLU A 129 -15.16 12.57 -6.56
C GLU A 129 -14.55 11.17 -6.43
N PHE A 130 -15.40 10.14 -6.47
CA PHE A 130 -14.95 8.76 -6.51
C PHE A 130 -15.94 7.88 -7.27
N SER A 131 -15.46 6.72 -7.73
CA SER A 131 -16.32 5.66 -8.26
C SER A 131 -16.21 4.44 -7.36
N MET A 132 -17.36 3.85 -7.00
CA MET A 132 -17.36 2.55 -6.32
C MET A 132 -16.82 1.47 -7.26
N PRO A 133 -16.02 0.50 -6.76
CA PRO A 133 -15.52 -0.58 -7.59
C PRO A 133 -16.66 -1.49 -8.12
N PRO A 134 -16.38 -2.38 -9.09
CA PRO A 134 -17.33 -3.40 -9.50
C PRO A 134 -17.75 -4.30 -8.33
N LYS A 135 -18.96 -4.86 -8.40
CA LYS A 135 -19.44 -5.84 -7.44
C LYS A 135 -18.48 -7.04 -7.39
N PRO A 136 -17.99 -7.48 -6.21
CA PRO A 136 -17.07 -8.61 -6.09
C PRO A 136 -17.71 -9.91 -6.59
N ASN A 137 -16.92 -10.74 -7.26
CA ASN A 137 -17.39 -11.92 -7.99
C ASN A 137 -17.01 -13.19 -7.21
N ILE A 138 -17.77 -13.44 -6.13
CA ILE A 138 -17.56 -14.52 -5.14
C ILE A 138 -17.10 -15.85 -5.76
N ILE A 139 -17.67 -16.25 -6.91
CA ILE A 139 -17.29 -17.49 -7.63
C ILE A 139 -15.79 -17.52 -7.96
N LYS A 140 -15.21 -16.43 -8.47
CA LYS A 140 -13.77 -16.35 -8.77
C LYS A 140 -12.95 -16.24 -7.48
N ASP A 141 -13.39 -15.35 -6.59
CA ASP A 141 -12.64 -15.00 -5.38
C ASP A 141 -12.52 -16.19 -4.40
N THR A 142 -13.55 -17.05 -4.32
CA THR A 142 -13.50 -18.27 -3.51
C THR A 142 -12.71 -19.40 -4.18
N LEU A 143 -12.88 -19.61 -5.50
CA LEU A 143 -12.22 -20.73 -6.20
C LEU A 143 -10.69 -20.57 -6.29
N PHE A 144 -10.18 -19.37 -6.54
CA PHE A 144 -8.75 -19.15 -6.76
C PHE A 144 -7.96 -18.76 -5.49
N ASN A 145 -8.61 -18.14 -4.50
CA ASN A 145 -7.93 -17.80 -3.23
C ASN A 145 -8.10 -18.88 -2.15
N GLY A 146 -9.19 -19.67 -2.20
CA GLY A 146 -9.43 -20.76 -1.24
C GLY A 146 -8.63 -22.04 -1.55
N LEU A 147 -8.55 -22.42 -2.83
CA LEU A 147 -7.60 -23.42 -3.33
C LEU A 147 -6.43 -22.67 -3.98
N GLY A 148 -5.41 -22.34 -3.19
CA GLY A 148 -4.19 -21.70 -3.70
C GLY A 148 -3.59 -22.49 -4.87
N LEU A 149 -2.97 -21.78 -5.82
CA LEU A 149 -2.69 -22.24 -7.19
C LEU A 149 -2.12 -23.67 -7.32
N GLY A 150 -1.22 -24.08 -6.42
CA GLY A 150 -0.64 -25.42 -6.38
C GLY A 150 -1.65 -26.56 -6.12
N ALA A 151 -2.76 -26.30 -5.42
CA ALA A 151 -3.84 -27.26 -5.21
C ALA A 151 -4.66 -27.50 -6.49
N VAL A 152 -4.92 -26.44 -7.27
CA VAL A 152 -5.61 -26.54 -8.57
C VAL A 152 -4.76 -27.32 -9.57
N ILE A 153 -3.46 -27.00 -9.64
CA ILE A 153 -2.49 -27.74 -10.48
C ILE A 153 -2.37 -29.20 -10.00
N GLY A 154 -2.28 -29.43 -8.69
CA GLY A 154 -2.18 -30.76 -8.08
C GLY A 154 -3.39 -31.65 -8.38
N LEU A 155 -4.61 -31.10 -8.31
CA LEU A 155 -5.83 -31.82 -8.70
C LEU A 155 -5.84 -32.16 -10.20
N GLY A 156 -5.40 -31.24 -11.06
CA GLY A 156 -5.26 -31.49 -12.50
C GLY A 156 -4.26 -32.62 -12.82
N VAL A 157 -3.09 -32.61 -12.17
CA VAL A 157 -2.08 -33.67 -12.32
C VAL A 157 -2.57 -35.00 -11.74
N ALA A 158 -3.25 -34.99 -10.58
CA ALA A 158 -3.84 -36.21 -10.00
C ALA A 158 -4.91 -36.82 -10.91
N ALA A 159 -5.79 -36.00 -11.52
CA ALA A 159 -6.78 -36.46 -12.48
C ALA A 159 -6.12 -37.05 -13.75
N LEU A 160 -5.08 -36.40 -14.28
CA LEU A 160 -4.30 -36.94 -15.41
C LEU A 160 -3.69 -38.30 -15.09
N LEU A 161 -3.05 -38.44 -13.91
CA LEU A 161 -2.45 -39.70 -13.48
C LEU A 161 -3.50 -40.81 -13.28
N LEU A 162 -4.68 -40.48 -12.75
CA LEU A 162 -5.79 -41.44 -12.66
C LEU A 162 -6.29 -41.88 -14.04
N ILE A 163 -6.42 -40.97 -15.01
CA ILE A 163 -6.77 -41.30 -16.40
C ILE A 163 -5.72 -42.20 -17.05
N LEU A 164 -4.43 -41.95 -16.81
CA LEU A 164 -3.34 -42.80 -17.31
C LEU A 164 -3.37 -44.20 -16.68
N VAL A 165 -3.61 -44.31 -15.36
CA VAL A 165 -3.77 -45.60 -14.67
C VAL A 165 -4.99 -46.37 -15.20
N VAL A 166 -6.15 -45.73 -15.32
CA VAL A 166 -7.36 -46.36 -15.88
C VAL A 166 -7.13 -46.82 -17.32
N THR A 167 -6.38 -46.04 -18.10
CA THR A 167 -6.01 -46.38 -19.48
C THR A 167 -5.07 -47.59 -19.53
N ASP A 168 -4.01 -47.63 -18.71
CA ASP A 168 -3.07 -48.75 -18.68
C ASP A 168 -3.72 -50.06 -18.19
N VAL A 169 -4.58 -49.97 -17.17
CA VAL A 169 -5.41 -51.09 -16.70
C VAL A 169 -6.37 -51.58 -17.79
N SER A 170 -7.02 -50.66 -18.52
CA SER A 170 -7.92 -51.03 -19.62
C SER A 170 -7.18 -51.69 -20.79
N CYS A 171 -6.00 -51.19 -21.16
CA CYS A 171 -5.16 -51.78 -22.20
C CYS A 171 -4.60 -53.15 -21.79
N PHE A 172 -4.23 -53.33 -20.52
CA PHE A 172 -3.83 -54.62 -19.94
C PHE A 172 -4.92 -55.69 -20.15
N PHE A 173 -6.18 -55.38 -19.78
CA PHE A 173 -7.29 -56.33 -19.91
C PHE A 173 -7.77 -56.53 -21.35
N ILE A 174 -7.87 -55.48 -22.17
CA ILE A 174 -8.53 -55.53 -23.50
C ILE A 174 -7.55 -55.91 -24.61
N ARG A 175 -6.27 -55.52 -24.51
CA ARG A 175 -5.30 -55.62 -25.63
C ARG A 175 -4.00 -56.37 -25.29
N GLN A 176 -3.85 -56.85 -24.05
CA GLN A 176 -2.60 -57.46 -23.55
C GLN A 176 -1.36 -56.56 -23.79
N CYS A 177 -1.51 -55.24 -23.72
CA CYS A 177 -0.41 -54.28 -23.82
C CYS A 177 -0.55 -53.19 -22.77
N GLY A 178 0.57 -52.65 -22.29
CA GLY A 178 0.60 -51.66 -21.20
C GLY A 178 1.80 -51.85 -20.27
N LEU A 179 2.05 -50.85 -19.44
CA LEU A 179 3.14 -50.84 -18.45
C LEU A 179 2.92 -51.94 -17.40
N LEU A 180 1.69 -52.13 -16.93
CA LEU A 180 1.29 -53.24 -16.06
C LEU A 180 1.56 -54.62 -16.69
N MET A 181 1.39 -54.77 -18.01
CA MET A 181 1.69 -56.03 -18.73
C MET A 181 3.20 -56.31 -18.75
N CYS A 182 4.01 -55.28 -18.98
CA CYS A 182 5.47 -55.37 -18.89
C CYS A 182 5.95 -55.70 -17.46
N ILE A 183 5.39 -55.06 -16.43
CA ILE A 183 5.74 -55.31 -15.02
C ILE A 183 5.36 -56.74 -14.60
N THR A 184 4.13 -57.17 -14.91
CA THR A 184 3.65 -58.52 -14.57
C THR A 184 4.43 -59.63 -15.28
N ARG A 185 4.79 -59.46 -16.57
CA ARG A 185 5.73 -60.37 -17.25
C ARG A 185 7.10 -60.43 -16.58
N ARG A 186 7.63 -59.29 -16.11
CA ARG A 186 8.94 -59.23 -15.44
C ARG A 186 8.94 -59.88 -14.06
N MET A 187 7.82 -59.82 -13.33
CA MET A 187 7.64 -60.45 -12.02
C MET A 187 7.32 -61.95 -12.11
N CYS A 188 6.40 -62.35 -13.00
CA CYS A 188 5.91 -63.73 -13.07
C CYS A 188 6.71 -64.63 -14.04
N GLY A 189 7.57 -64.06 -14.90
CA GLY A 189 8.34 -64.78 -15.92
C GLY A 189 9.45 -65.72 -15.43
N LYS A 190 9.53 -66.04 -14.13
CA LYS A 190 10.51 -66.98 -13.56
C LYS A 190 9.89 -67.92 -12.52
N LYS A 191 9.12 -68.91 -12.97
CA LYS A 191 8.94 -70.22 -12.31
C LYS A 191 8.30 -71.23 -13.27
N SER A 192 8.59 -72.52 -13.01
CA SER A 192 8.16 -73.72 -13.76
C SER A 192 8.50 -73.79 -15.26
N GLY A 193 9.13 -74.90 -15.64
CA GLY A 193 9.14 -75.40 -17.02
C GLY A 193 9.22 -76.93 -16.97
N SER A 194 8.46 -77.62 -17.81
CA SER A 194 8.64 -79.05 -18.09
C SER A 194 7.88 -79.49 -19.35
N SER A 195 8.59 -80.20 -20.22
CA SER A 195 8.13 -81.23 -21.17
C SER A 195 6.82 -81.04 -21.98
N GLY A 196 6.98 -80.87 -23.30
CA GLY A 196 5.97 -81.13 -24.33
C GLY A 196 6.64 -81.08 -25.71
N LYS A 197 6.55 -82.14 -26.52
CA LYS A 197 7.45 -82.36 -27.69
C LYS A 197 6.69 -82.45 -29.02
N SER A 198 7.42 -82.22 -30.12
CA SER A 198 7.01 -82.27 -31.53
C SER A 198 6.20 -81.06 -32.03
N LYS A 199 6.33 -80.62 -33.29
CA LYS A 199 6.97 -81.25 -34.47
C LYS A 199 7.59 -80.19 -35.40
N GLU A 200 8.73 -80.50 -36.02
CA GLU A 200 9.11 -79.93 -37.33
C GLU A 200 8.16 -80.49 -38.42
N LEU A 201 8.02 -79.95 -39.63
CA LEU A 201 8.85 -79.06 -40.45
C LEU A 201 7.91 -78.29 -41.42
N GLU A 202 8.30 -77.15 -41.98
CA GLU A 202 8.41 -76.91 -43.45
C GLU A 202 8.96 -75.49 -43.75
N GLU A 203 9.49 -75.28 -44.96
CA GLU A 203 10.32 -74.15 -45.38
C GLU A 203 9.58 -73.16 -46.30
N GLY A 204 9.70 -71.84 -46.04
CA GLY A 204 8.67 -70.87 -46.46
C GLY A 204 9.13 -69.57 -47.14
N LYS A 205 10.27 -69.55 -47.84
CA LYS A 205 10.73 -68.48 -48.78
C LYS A 205 10.71 -67.02 -48.27
N ALA A 206 11.87 -66.54 -47.81
CA ALA A 206 12.12 -65.09 -47.73
C ALA A 206 12.32 -64.50 -49.14
N ALA A 207 11.68 -63.37 -49.44
CA ALA A 207 11.91 -62.62 -50.69
C ALA A 207 13.09 -61.66 -50.54
N TYR A 208 14.09 -61.80 -51.42
CA TYR A 208 15.30 -60.99 -51.43
C TYR A 208 15.03 -59.65 -52.14
N LEU A 209 15.29 -58.52 -51.46
CA LEU A 209 15.61 -57.25 -52.13
C LEU A 209 16.85 -56.62 -51.51
N LYS A 210 17.96 -56.81 -52.21
CA LYS A 210 19.10 -55.90 -52.29
C LYS A 210 18.69 -54.61 -53.01
N ASP A 211 19.42 -53.50 -52.96
CA ASP A 211 20.72 -53.15 -52.33
C ASP A 211 20.53 -51.79 -51.58
N GLY A 212 21.45 -51.25 -50.80
CA GLY A 212 22.82 -51.67 -50.51
C GLY A 212 23.84 -50.51 -50.56
N SER A 213 23.85 -49.65 -49.54
CA SER A 213 24.90 -48.66 -49.27
C SER A 213 24.93 -48.40 -47.76
N LYS A 214 25.84 -49.02 -47.00
CA LYS A 214 27.24 -48.60 -46.76
C LYS A 214 27.37 -47.40 -45.81
N GLU A 215 27.93 -47.74 -44.64
CA GLU A 215 28.64 -46.98 -43.60
C GLU A 215 29.65 -45.92 -44.14
N PRO A 216 30.19 -44.98 -43.30
CA PRO A 216 30.39 -45.12 -41.85
C PRO A 216 30.12 -43.89 -40.96
N ILE A 217 30.38 -44.09 -39.66
CA ILE A 217 30.49 -43.10 -38.59
C ILE A 217 31.70 -42.18 -38.82
N VAL A 218 31.52 -40.87 -38.64
CA VAL A 218 32.60 -39.93 -38.29
C VAL A 218 32.06 -38.93 -37.26
N GLU A 219 32.58 -38.95 -36.03
CA GLU A 219 32.55 -37.76 -35.18
C GLU A 219 33.56 -36.75 -35.72
N MET A 220 33.20 -35.48 -35.80
CA MET A 220 34.19 -34.41 -35.85
C MET A 220 33.78 -33.25 -34.95
N ARG A 221 34.77 -32.71 -34.24
CA ARG A 221 34.77 -31.33 -33.71
C ARG A 221 34.91 -30.38 -34.94
N THR A 222 34.69 -29.07 -34.88
CA THR A 222 35.10 -28.07 -33.87
C THR A 222 34.25 -26.78 -34.00
N GLU A 223 34.53 -25.80 -33.13
CA GLU A 223 34.75 -24.34 -33.37
C GLU A 223 34.42 -23.77 -34.80
N ASP A 224 34.02 -22.50 -35.00
CA ASP A 224 33.91 -21.33 -34.10
C ASP A 224 33.03 -20.18 -34.68
N GLU A 225 32.97 -19.04 -33.97
CA GLU A 225 32.80 -17.63 -34.42
C GLU A 225 31.61 -17.23 -35.37
N ARG A 226 30.77 -16.19 -35.12
CA ARG A 226 30.91 -14.78 -34.65
C ARG A 226 31.03 -13.76 -35.80
N ILE A 227 30.07 -12.82 -35.86
CA ILE A 227 30.21 -11.42 -36.34
C ILE A 227 29.10 -10.58 -35.66
N THR A 228 29.39 -9.72 -34.67
CA THR A 228 29.72 -8.26 -34.73
C THR A 228 28.56 -7.38 -35.23
N ASN A 229 28.21 -6.22 -34.64
CA ASN A 229 29.00 -5.10 -34.09
C ASN A 229 28.31 -4.49 -32.82
N HIS A 230 28.99 -3.88 -31.81
CA HIS A 230 29.77 -2.62 -31.78
C HIS A 230 28.90 -1.37 -32.08
N GLU A 231 28.82 -0.26 -31.30
CA GLU A 231 29.47 0.23 -30.04
C GLU A 231 28.42 1.03 -29.18
N ASP A 232 28.65 1.74 -28.06
CA ASP A 232 29.85 2.19 -27.29
C ASP A 232 29.44 2.54 -25.82
N GLY A 233 30.39 2.86 -24.93
CA GLY A 233 30.16 3.72 -23.74
C GLY A 233 30.25 3.09 -22.34
N SER A 234 31.46 2.99 -21.79
CA SER A 234 31.77 2.65 -20.36
C SER A 234 31.98 3.91 -19.48
N PRO A 235 32.16 3.83 -18.13
CA PRO A 235 32.04 2.71 -17.18
C PRO A 235 31.23 3.02 -15.88
N VAL A 236 31.18 2.03 -14.99
CA VAL A 236 30.74 2.09 -13.57
C VAL A 236 31.59 3.08 -12.73
N ASN A 237 30.98 3.66 -11.68
CA ASN A 237 31.68 4.22 -10.52
C ASN A 237 31.17 3.57 -9.21
N GLU A 238 32.10 3.10 -8.38
CA GLU A 238 31.87 2.78 -6.96
C GLU A 238 32.94 3.52 -6.10
N PRO A 239 32.70 3.74 -4.80
CA PRO A 239 33.44 4.74 -4.01
C PRO A 239 34.83 4.28 -3.54
N ASN A 240 35.65 5.24 -3.09
CA ASN A 240 37.01 5.01 -2.59
C ASN A 240 37.26 5.80 -1.28
N GLU A 241 37.97 5.19 -0.32
CA GLU A 241 38.57 5.86 0.85
C GLU A 241 39.91 6.56 0.43
N THR A 242 40.67 7.34 1.20
CA THR A 242 40.77 7.69 2.64
C THR A 242 41.00 9.23 2.77
N THR A 243 41.50 9.94 3.80
CA THR A 243 42.29 9.71 5.05
C THR A 243 41.95 10.87 6.07
N PRO A 244 42.53 10.96 7.30
CA PRO A 244 41.89 11.69 8.42
C PRO A 244 42.57 13.03 8.84
N LEU A 245 42.27 13.45 10.09
CA LEU A 245 42.62 14.69 10.83
C LEU A 245 41.58 15.82 10.65
N THR A 246 41.09 16.53 11.69
CA THR A 246 41.60 16.69 13.08
C THR A 246 40.47 16.64 14.13
N GLU A 247 40.77 16.17 15.34
CA GLU A 247 39.88 16.11 16.50
C GLU A 247 39.80 17.45 17.29
N PRO A 248 38.62 17.86 17.78
CA PRO A 248 38.45 18.69 18.96
C PRO A 248 37.90 17.88 20.16
N GLU A 249 38.41 18.16 21.36
CA GLU A 249 38.22 17.33 22.56
C GLU A 249 36.76 17.17 23.04
N LYS A 250 36.39 15.94 23.44
CA LYS A 250 35.07 15.64 24.01
C LYS A 250 35.03 15.85 25.52
N LEU A 251 34.61 17.04 25.97
CA LEU A 251 34.16 17.24 27.36
C LEU A 251 32.81 16.55 27.62
N PRO A 252 32.63 15.81 28.73
CA PRO A 252 31.43 15.01 28.98
C PRO A 252 30.30 15.85 29.58
N LEU A 253 29.44 16.43 28.73
CA LEU A 253 28.11 16.84 29.17
C LEU A 253 27.13 15.66 29.07
N LYS A 254 26.43 15.42 30.19
CA LYS A 254 25.45 14.36 30.36
C LYS A 254 24.17 14.72 29.62
N GLU A 255 23.83 13.99 28.56
CA GLU A 255 22.53 14.12 27.90
C GLU A 255 21.41 13.66 28.83
N GLU A 256 20.66 14.61 29.39
CA GLU A 256 19.39 14.34 30.03
C GLU A 256 18.28 14.72 29.03
N ASN A 257 17.65 13.70 28.43
CA ASN A 257 16.65 13.86 27.38
C ASN A 257 15.28 14.30 27.95
N GLY A 258 15.26 15.49 28.54
CA GLY A 258 14.09 16.11 29.15
C GLY A 258 13.31 16.97 28.16
N LYS A 259 12.06 16.61 27.89
CA LYS A 259 11.07 17.56 27.34
C LYS A 259 10.59 18.48 28.47
N GLU A 260 11.41 19.45 28.85
CA GLU A 260 11.01 20.46 29.84
C GLU A 260 9.87 21.33 29.29
N VAL A 261 8.65 21.01 29.73
CA VAL A 261 7.53 21.95 29.68
C VAL A 261 7.79 22.98 30.79
N LEU A 262 8.31 24.14 30.40
CA LEU A 262 8.57 25.23 31.33
C LEU A 262 7.27 25.65 32.03
N ASN A 263 7.34 25.79 33.35
CA ASN A 263 6.24 26.18 34.22
C ASN A 263 5.68 27.56 33.79
N PRO A 264 4.35 27.74 33.60
CA PRO A 264 3.80 28.99 33.06
C PRO A 264 3.99 30.25 33.93
N GLU A 265 4.44 30.11 35.18
CA GLU A 265 4.61 31.23 36.13
C GLU A 265 5.70 32.25 35.76
N THR A 266 6.58 31.94 34.78
CA THR A 266 7.66 32.86 34.35
C THR A 266 7.27 33.75 33.15
N ILE A 267 6.04 33.67 32.63
CA ILE A 267 5.60 34.47 31.47
C ILE A 267 4.80 35.69 31.95
N GLU A 268 5.46 36.84 32.10
CA GLU A 268 4.79 38.14 32.30
C GLU A 268 4.07 38.59 31.02
N ILE A 269 2.91 38.01 30.73
CA ILE A 269 2.05 38.43 29.62
C ILE A 269 1.32 39.72 30.03
N LYS A 270 1.76 40.87 29.48
CA LYS A 270 1.00 42.12 29.56
C LYS A 270 0.07 42.27 28.36
N VAL A 271 -1.18 42.59 28.64
CA VAL A 271 -2.22 42.92 27.65
C VAL A 271 -2.57 44.40 27.79
N SER A 272 -2.43 45.17 26.72
CA SER A 272 -2.78 46.60 26.69
C SER A 272 -4.17 46.78 26.06
N ASN A 273 -5.19 46.87 26.91
CA ASN A 273 -6.59 47.08 26.50
C ASN A 273 -6.93 48.58 26.35
N ASP A 274 -6.35 49.24 25.36
CA ASP A 274 -6.65 50.64 25.04
C ASP A 274 -7.95 50.81 24.22
N ILE A 275 -9.10 50.53 24.85
CA ILE A 275 -10.40 51.01 24.37
C ILE A 275 -10.73 52.31 25.08
N GLN A 276 -10.27 53.42 24.51
CA GLN A 276 -10.45 54.74 25.10
C GLN A 276 -11.89 55.25 24.92
N SER A 277 -12.74 54.99 25.93
CA SER A 277 -14.09 55.54 26.02
C SER A 277 -14.06 57.06 26.12
N LYS A 278 -14.51 57.75 25.07
CA LYS A 278 -14.89 59.17 25.18
C LYS A 278 -16.33 59.28 25.63
N GLU A 279 -16.53 59.74 26.86
CA GLU A 279 -17.80 60.30 27.29
C GLU A 279 -17.91 61.72 26.71
N ASP A 280 -18.85 61.93 25.77
CA ASP A 280 -19.24 63.26 25.33
C ASP A 280 -20.21 63.87 26.37
N ASP A 281 -19.62 64.49 27.40
CA ASP A 281 -20.38 65.25 28.39
C ASP A 281 -20.79 66.60 27.78
N SER A 282 -22.09 66.81 27.57
CA SER A 282 -22.62 68.03 26.94
C SER A 282 -24.04 68.33 27.42
N LYS A 283 -24.13 69.18 28.44
CA LYS A 283 -25.39 69.73 28.94
C LYS A 283 -25.22 71.20 29.36
N ALA A 284 -25.59 72.10 28.45
CA ALA A 284 -25.87 73.51 28.68
C ALA A 284 -26.99 73.95 27.73
#